data_AF-A0A1S3APB8-F1
#
_entry.id   AF-A0A1S3APB8-F1
#
_cell.length_a   1.000
_cell.length_b   1.000
_cell.length_c   1.000
_cell.angle_alpha   90.00
_cell.angle_beta   90.00
_cell.angle_gamma   90.00
#
_symmetry.space_group_name_H-M   'P 1'
#
loop_
_entity.id
_entity.type
_entity.pdbx_description
1 polymer ?
#
loop_
_entity_poly.entity_id
_entity_poly.type
_entity_poly.pdbx_seq_one_letter_code
_entity_poly.pdbx_strand_id
1 'polypeptide(L)'
;MTSKSADAEEGIEEPDPGATPENTDLLPLADVMRVCAVLEDTIDQLSILNYIMPVHYETRQNLTMKKSKEVDSERKPVEGFSVVSSSPLSKEENKRDQAAKEINKMQDLVFTKPTRQTILTTETLKKIQMDRKFFSDIITDTLQELEESNTYTSLLDALGQESANKVHFYDVISREENGRKQIKSLQKQLLNVKREREAEVLSRSEYIAHLKDQLQEMKAKTNMENRYMKVNSELQVSQTQKKCNRAEELLLEEIEKLRLKTEEENRIHMEIELFLRKEQQKLEEKLEFWMDKFDKDTDMKQNELNALKSAKASDLAHLQDLAKTIREREQAVIEDRIEKDKARKKAAQDKLELKSAIKLQAWWRGTVVRREIGAFRLPRRDKDNGKDSKGKGKDRRGKK
;
A
#
# COMPACT_ATOMS: atom_id res chain seq x y z
N MET A 1 67.13 -0.36 0.36
CA MET A 1 68.31 0.29 -0.28
C MET A 1 68.88 1.24 0.75
N THR A 2 69.86 0.76 1.50
CA THR A 2 71.31 1.06 1.34
C THR A 2 71.74 2.14 2.33
N SER A 3 72.51 1.69 3.34
CA SER A 3 73.63 2.40 3.99
C SER A 3 73.30 3.71 4.73
N LYS A 4 73.92 4.06 5.86
CA LYS A 4 75.25 3.72 6.34
C LYS A 4 75.30 4.09 7.83
N SER A 5 75.85 3.19 8.62
CA SER A 5 76.45 3.44 9.92
C SER A 5 77.54 4.51 9.80
N ALA A 6 77.57 5.42 10.78
CA ALA A 6 78.76 6.20 11.13
C ALA A 6 78.61 6.62 12.60
N ASP A 7 79.05 5.72 13.47
CA ASP A 7 79.51 6.08 14.81
C ASP A 7 80.65 7.09 14.67
N ALA A 8 80.54 8.20 15.38
CA ALA A 8 81.63 9.12 15.64
C ALA A 8 81.77 9.20 17.16
N GLU A 9 82.71 8.41 17.67
CA GLU A 9 83.34 8.60 18.96
C GLU A 9 83.94 10.01 18.99
N GLU A 10 83.52 10.85 19.93
CA GLU A 10 84.27 12.03 20.33
C GLU A 10 84.63 11.92 21.81
N GLY A 11 85.93 12.02 22.05
CA GLY A 11 86.62 11.70 23.29
C GLY A 11 86.05 12.34 24.53
N ILE A 12 85.78 11.50 25.52
CA ILE A 12 85.80 11.88 26.92
C ILE A 12 87.25 11.77 27.35
N GLU A 13 87.95 12.90 27.30
CA GLU A 13 89.25 13.09 27.95
C GLU A 13 89.05 12.84 29.45
N GLU A 14 89.62 11.75 29.95
CA GLU A 14 89.72 11.51 31.39
C GLU A 14 90.52 12.66 32.03
N PRO A 15 90.05 13.23 33.16
CA PRO A 15 90.90 14.10 33.94
C PRO A 15 91.93 13.22 34.65
N ASP A 16 93.17 13.36 34.22
CA ASP A 16 94.40 12.92 34.86
C ASP A 16 94.28 12.92 36.40
N PRO A 17 94.29 11.75 37.07
CA PRO A 17 94.33 11.65 38.53
C PRO A 17 95.80 11.83 38.97
N GLY A 18 96.30 13.04 38.75
CA GLY A 18 97.71 13.40 38.86
C GLY A 18 97.96 14.56 39.81
N ALA A 19 97.24 14.61 40.95
CA ALA A 19 97.66 15.41 42.10
C ALA A 19 98.09 14.45 43.21
N THR A 20 99.38 14.13 43.15
CA THR A 20 100.17 13.54 44.22
C THR A 20 99.81 14.12 45.60
N PRO A 21 99.93 13.36 46.70
CA PRO A 21 99.89 13.95 48.03
C PRO A 21 100.97 15.03 48.04
N GLU A 22 100.57 16.30 48.19
CA GLU A 22 101.52 17.37 48.45
C GLU A 22 102.31 16.92 49.67
N ASN A 23 103.60 16.66 49.45
CA ASN A 23 104.53 16.36 50.51
C ASN A 23 104.33 17.43 51.57
N THR A 24 103.88 17.01 52.75
CA THR A 24 104.07 17.78 53.97
C THR A 24 105.55 17.68 54.31
N ASP A 25 106.36 18.31 53.45
CA ASP A 25 107.75 18.59 53.73
C ASP A 25 107.75 19.44 55.00
N LEU A 26 108.23 18.85 56.08
CA LEU A 26 108.44 19.54 57.35
C LEU A 26 109.21 20.83 57.04
N LEU A 27 108.54 21.96 57.19
CA LEU A 27 109.14 23.24 56.88
C LEU A 27 110.38 23.41 57.78
N PRO A 28 111.52 23.88 57.23
CA PRO A 28 112.69 24.17 58.05
C PRO A 28 112.29 25.08 59.23
N LEU A 29 112.72 24.77 60.44
CA LEU A 29 112.30 25.46 61.67
C LEU A 29 112.45 27.00 61.60
N ALA A 30 113.47 27.47 60.88
CA ALA A 30 113.70 28.90 60.66
C ALA A 30 112.65 29.56 59.72
N ASP A 31 112.10 28.80 58.77
CA ASP A 31 111.02 29.23 57.89
C ASP A 31 109.66 29.15 58.60
N VAL A 32 109.43 28.11 59.41
CA VAL A 32 108.25 28.02 60.29
C VAL A 32 108.13 29.26 61.17
N MET A 33 109.21 29.65 61.86
CA MET A 33 109.19 30.84 62.70
C MET A 33 108.93 32.15 61.95
N ARG A 34 109.41 32.27 60.70
CA ARG A 34 109.12 33.43 59.85
C ARG A 34 107.66 33.45 59.41
N VAL A 35 107.11 32.29 59.06
CA VAL A 35 105.72 32.14 58.61
C VAL A 35 104.76 32.34 59.79
N CYS A 36 105.01 31.76 60.97
CA CYS A 36 104.25 32.02 62.19
C CYS A 36 104.20 33.51 62.51
N ALA A 37 105.33 34.22 62.52
CA ALA A 37 105.34 35.66 62.81
C ALA A 37 104.49 36.48 61.81
N VAL A 38 104.45 36.06 60.54
CA VAL A 38 103.58 36.69 59.53
C VAL A 38 102.11 36.31 59.77
N LEU A 39 101.81 35.05 60.09
CA LEU A 39 100.46 34.60 60.38
C LEU A 39 99.90 35.26 61.64
N GLU A 40 100.70 35.41 62.70
CA GLU A 40 100.39 36.18 63.92
C GLU A 40 100.04 37.63 63.57
N ASP A 41 100.90 38.32 62.81
CA ASP A 41 100.63 39.68 62.35
C ASP A 41 99.36 39.74 61.48
N THR A 42 99.08 38.72 60.65
CA THR A 42 97.83 38.68 59.88
C THR A 42 96.60 38.44 60.75
N ILE A 43 96.66 37.63 61.80
CA ILE A 43 95.58 37.44 62.78
C ILE A 43 95.34 38.74 63.54
N ASP A 44 96.41 39.43 63.92
CA ASP A 44 96.34 40.72 64.60
C ASP A 44 95.73 41.78 63.68
N GLN A 45 96.13 41.83 62.41
CA GLN A 45 95.53 42.72 61.41
C GLN A 45 94.08 42.36 61.09
N LEU A 46 93.71 41.09 61.04
CA LEU A 46 92.32 40.64 60.88
C LEU A 46 91.49 40.96 62.12
N SER A 47 92.09 40.95 63.31
CA SER A 47 91.49 41.37 64.57
C SER A 47 91.28 42.88 64.60
N ILE A 48 92.28 43.66 64.17
CA ILE A 48 92.17 45.11 63.96
C ILE A 48 91.05 45.41 62.95
N LEU A 49 90.95 44.65 61.86
CA LEU A 49 89.86 44.78 60.89
C LEU A 49 88.49 44.49 61.52
N ASN A 50 88.38 43.58 62.48
CA ASN A 50 87.17 43.36 63.28
C ASN A 50 86.82 44.57 64.15
N TYR A 51 87.83 45.25 64.71
CA TYR A 51 87.65 46.44 65.54
C TYR A 51 87.33 47.70 64.72
N ILE A 52 87.84 47.79 63.49
CA ILE A 52 87.57 48.88 62.55
C ILE A 52 86.22 48.68 61.84
N MET A 53 85.83 47.43 61.61
CA MET A 53 84.57 47.05 60.96
C MET A 53 83.72 46.10 61.82
N PRO A 54 83.35 46.50 63.05
CA PRO A 54 82.47 45.72 63.89
C PRO A 54 81.05 45.81 63.34
N VAL A 55 80.39 44.66 63.22
CA VAL A 55 78.94 44.66 63.00
C VAL A 55 78.28 45.02 64.32
N HIS A 56 78.10 46.32 64.56
CA HIS A 56 77.30 46.80 65.67
C HIS A 56 75.85 46.35 65.46
N TYR A 57 75.46 45.29 66.15
CA TYR A 57 74.07 45.06 66.53
C TYR A 57 74.03 44.93 68.03
N GLU A 58 73.52 45.95 68.74
CA GLU A 58 72.65 45.66 69.88
C GLU A 58 71.82 46.84 70.38
N THR A 59 70.54 46.52 70.62
CA THR A 59 69.60 47.17 71.54
C THR A 59 68.83 48.40 71.05
N ARG A 60 67.73 48.17 70.30
CA ARG A 60 66.40 48.80 70.51
C ARG A 60 65.39 48.32 69.46
N GLN A 61 64.60 47.29 69.79
CA GLN A 61 63.26 47.11 69.23
C GLN A 61 62.49 46.09 70.09
N ASN A 62 62.05 46.55 71.27
CA ASN A 62 61.00 45.92 72.06
C ASN A 62 60.22 47.03 72.74
N LEU A 63 59.40 47.76 71.98
CA LEU A 63 58.41 48.71 72.50
C LEU A 63 57.48 49.17 71.36
N THR A 64 56.49 48.35 71.04
CA THR A 64 55.10 48.84 70.86
C THR A 64 54.13 47.66 70.78
N MET A 65 53.54 47.39 71.95
CA MET A 65 52.27 46.71 72.10
C MET A 65 51.11 47.51 71.47
N LYS A 66 50.07 46.77 71.07
CA LYS A 66 48.63 47.10 71.20
C LYS A 66 48.01 48.21 70.32
N LYS A 67 47.16 47.76 69.40
CA LYS A 67 45.69 47.97 69.32
C LYS A 67 45.20 47.27 68.04
N SER A 68 44.08 46.56 67.91
CA SER A 68 42.84 46.37 68.68
C SER A 68 42.08 45.24 67.94
N LYS A 69 41.76 44.10 68.58
CA LYS A 69 40.40 43.67 69.00
C LYS A 69 39.21 44.15 68.14
N GLU A 70 38.52 43.21 67.48
CA GLU A 70 37.11 42.75 67.70
C GLU A 70 36.75 41.75 66.57
N VAL A 71 36.54 40.45 66.82
CA VAL A 71 35.28 39.75 67.23
C VAL A 71 34.12 40.03 66.28
N ASP A 72 33.75 39.05 65.44
CA ASP A 72 32.48 38.32 65.59
C ASP A 72 32.44 36.99 64.82
N SER A 73 31.54 36.12 65.28
CA SER A 73 31.45 34.68 65.13
C SER A 73 30.70 34.14 63.90
N GLU A 74 31.01 32.87 63.61
CA GLU A 74 30.13 31.79 63.11
C GLU A 74 29.47 31.87 61.71
N ARG A 75 29.86 30.93 60.83
CA ARG A 75 29.07 29.74 60.41
C ARG A 75 29.80 28.96 59.29
N LYS A 76 30.00 27.65 59.51
CA LYS A 76 30.26 26.60 58.48
C LYS A 76 28.90 26.06 57.94
N PRO A 77 28.79 25.15 56.94
CA PRO A 77 29.81 24.38 56.21
C PRO A 77 29.63 24.25 54.66
N VAL A 78 30.72 23.81 54.03
CA VAL A 78 30.91 22.80 52.93
C VAL A 78 29.72 22.33 52.07
N GLU A 79 29.89 22.44 50.74
CA GLU A 79 29.60 21.49 49.63
C GLU A 79 29.67 22.34 48.33
N GLY A 80 30.14 21.95 47.14
CA GLY A 80 30.68 20.74 46.54
C GLY A 80 30.87 21.08 45.04
N PHE A 81 31.92 20.54 44.42
CA PHE A 81 32.19 20.32 42.98
C PHE A 81 31.60 21.22 41.86
N SER A 82 32.51 21.53 40.91
CA SER A 82 32.33 21.36 39.44
C SER A 82 32.61 22.60 38.59
N VAL A 83 33.79 22.60 37.97
CA VAL A 83 34.06 22.73 36.52
C VAL A 83 32.96 23.37 35.65
N VAL A 84 33.26 24.49 34.99
CA VAL A 84 33.49 24.62 33.53
C VAL A 84 33.54 26.11 33.19
N SER A 85 34.66 26.50 32.60
CA SER A 85 34.83 27.71 31.83
C SER A 85 34.33 27.47 30.41
N SER A 86 33.48 28.36 29.88
CA SER A 86 33.43 28.60 28.44
C SER A 86 33.36 30.11 28.21
N SER A 87 34.41 30.58 27.55
CA SER A 87 34.69 31.94 27.13
C SER A 87 33.68 32.50 26.11
N PRO A 88 33.66 33.84 25.95
CA PRO A 88 32.80 34.58 25.03
C PRO A 88 33.42 34.73 23.62
N LEU A 89 32.65 35.18 22.62
CA LEU A 89 32.99 36.37 21.80
C LEU A 89 31.94 36.74 20.74
N SER A 90 31.57 38.03 20.72
CA SER A 90 31.56 38.91 19.53
C SER A 90 31.35 40.35 20.03
N LYS A 91 32.36 41.23 19.98
CA LYS A 91 32.52 42.37 19.04
C LYS A 91 31.27 43.27 18.99
N GLU A 92 31.31 44.58 19.22
CA GLU A 92 32.30 45.57 18.79
C GLU A 92 31.97 46.90 19.51
N GLU A 93 32.94 47.51 20.19
CA GLU A 93 32.81 48.85 20.77
C GLU A 93 33.95 49.75 20.31
N ASN A 94 33.54 50.89 19.76
CA ASN A 94 33.91 52.24 20.16
C ASN A 94 35.40 52.62 20.31
N LYS A 95 35.74 53.59 19.46
CA LYS A 95 36.62 54.73 19.76
C LYS A 95 36.39 55.28 21.18
N ARG A 96 37.33 55.03 22.08
CA ARG A 96 37.77 55.89 23.19
C ARG A 96 38.78 55.06 23.98
N ASP A 97 40.05 55.46 23.93
CA ASP A 97 41.04 55.30 25.00
C ASP A 97 42.44 55.52 24.42
N GLN A 98 42.65 56.77 24.01
CA GLN A 98 43.96 57.29 23.62
C GLN A 98 44.45 58.32 24.65
N ALA A 99 43.98 58.21 25.91
CA ALA A 99 44.27 59.15 27.00
C ALA A 99 44.88 58.49 28.26
N ALA A 100 45.26 57.21 28.23
CA ALA A 100 45.80 56.50 29.40
C ALA A 100 47.25 55.99 29.22
N LYS A 101 47.96 56.40 28.15
CA LYS A 101 49.33 55.95 27.84
C LYS A 101 50.45 56.99 28.06
N GLU A 102 50.16 58.15 28.65
CA GLU A 102 51.18 59.17 28.94
C GLU A 102 51.56 59.32 30.42
N ILE A 103 50.84 58.71 31.37
CA ILE A 103 51.11 58.93 32.81
C ILE A 103 52.13 57.92 33.40
N ASN A 104 52.41 56.79 32.73
CA ASN A 104 53.36 55.76 33.20
C ASN A 104 54.78 55.87 32.62
N LYS A 105 55.16 57.02 32.05
CA LYS A 105 56.51 57.26 31.49
C LYS A 105 57.36 58.26 32.28
N MET A 106 56.87 58.76 33.41
CA MET A 106 57.57 59.76 34.25
C MET A 106 57.93 59.30 35.67
N GLN A 107 57.79 58.01 36.01
CA GLN A 107 58.17 57.48 37.33
C GLN A 107 59.36 56.51 37.33
N ASP A 108 60.05 56.33 36.21
CA ASP A 108 61.16 55.37 36.10
C ASP A 108 62.52 56.01 35.72
N LEU A 109 62.60 57.34 35.74
CA LEU A 109 63.85 58.08 35.42
C LEU A 109 64.47 58.82 36.62
N VAL A 110 63.96 58.59 37.83
CA VAL A 110 64.52 59.20 39.05
C VAL A 110 64.59 58.15 40.14
N PHE A 111 65.53 57.21 40.03
CA PHE A 111 66.22 56.66 41.20
C PHE A 111 67.54 56.02 40.73
N THR A 112 68.64 56.59 41.25
CA THR A 112 69.97 55.98 41.38
C THR A 112 70.85 55.80 40.14
N LYS A 113 71.55 56.87 39.76
CA LYS A 113 73.00 56.74 39.60
C LYS A 113 73.59 56.48 41.00
N PRO A 114 74.34 55.40 41.26
CA PRO A 114 75.23 55.38 42.40
C PRO A 114 76.46 56.18 41.98
N THR A 115 76.47 57.43 42.44
CA THR A 115 77.67 58.14 42.85
C THR A 115 78.67 57.15 43.44
N ARG A 116 79.94 57.23 43.02
CA ARG A 116 81.07 56.46 43.55
C ARG A 116 81.27 56.72 45.05
N GLN A 117 80.43 56.11 45.88
CA GLN A 117 80.59 56.00 47.31
C GLN A 117 80.24 54.56 47.67
N THR A 118 81.23 53.86 48.22
CA THR A 118 81.17 52.50 48.73
C THR A 118 80.10 52.40 49.81
N ILE A 119 78.83 52.21 49.44
CA ILE A 119 77.77 51.82 50.36
C ILE A 119 77.85 50.29 50.45
N LEU A 120 78.53 49.77 51.47
CA LEU A 120 78.43 48.36 51.82
C LEU A 120 76.96 48.06 52.14
N THR A 121 76.29 47.24 51.33
CA THR A 121 74.97 46.69 51.69
C THR A 121 75.12 45.81 52.93
N THR A 122 74.08 45.71 53.75
CA THR A 122 74.11 44.89 54.98
C THR A 122 74.47 43.42 54.69
N GLU A 123 74.08 42.90 53.52
CA GLU A 123 74.46 41.57 53.03
C GLU A 123 75.93 41.48 52.64
N THR A 124 76.49 42.49 51.96
CA THR A 124 77.93 42.53 51.67
C THR A 124 78.77 42.68 52.94
N LEU A 125 78.30 43.45 53.94
CA LEU A 125 78.97 43.58 55.23
C LEU A 125 78.94 42.25 56.00
N LYS A 126 77.81 41.53 55.99
CA LYS A 126 77.70 40.18 56.56
C LYS A 126 78.62 39.19 55.86
N LYS A 127 78.66 39.22 54.52
CA LYS A 127 79.58 38.38 53.73
C LYS A 127 81.03 38.69 54.08
N ILE A 128 81.43 39.96 54.11
CA ILE A 128 82.78 40.38 54.48
C ILE A 128 83.13 39.94 55.90
N GLN A 129 82.19 39.99 56.84
CA GLN A 129 82.43 39.53 58.20
C GLN A 129 82.53 38.00 58.31
N MET A 130 81.72 37.26 57.54
CA MET A 130 81.82 35.80 57.42
C MET A 130 83.14 35.39 56.77
N ASP A 131 83.51 36.03 55.65
CA ASP A 131 84.77 35.80 54.95
C ASP A 131 85.96 36.14 55.87
N ARG A 132 85.92 37.28 56.60
CA ARG A 132 86.94 37.64 57.61
C ARG A 132 87.06 36.57 58.68
N LYS A 133 85.93 36.12 59.24
CA LYS A 133 85.91 35.10 60.29
C LYS A 133 86.48 33.79 59.75
N PHE A 134 86.07 33.37 58.56
CA PHE A 134 86.60 32.20 57.87
C PHE A 134 88.11 32.28 57.67
N PHE A 135 88.65 33.40 57.18
CA PHE A 135 90.10 33.60 57.06
C PHE A 135 90.80 33.62 58.42
N SER A 136 90.22 34.26 59.42
CA SER A 136 90.75 34.28 60.79
C SER A 136 90.85 32.87 61.36
N ASP A 137 89.77 32.08 61.25
CA ASP A 137 89.68 30.72 61.76
C ASP A 137 90.70 29.80 61.03
N ILE A 138 90.82 29.90 59.70
CA ILE A 138 91.82 29.14 58.93
C ILE A 138 93.24 29.55 59.33
N ILE A 139 93.53 30.84 59.42
CA ILE A 139 94.88 31.30 59.74
C ILE A 139 95.26 30.89 61.17
N THR A 140 94.33 30.94 62.13
CA THR A 140 94.57 30.43 63.49
C THR A 140 94.80 28.92 63.50
N ASP A 141 94.00 28.15 62.77
CA ASP A 141 94.14 26.69 62.69
C ASP A 141 95.49 26.31 62.05
N THR A 142 95.90 27.04 61.01
CA THR A 142 97.21 26.82 60.35
C THR A 142 98.40 27.24 61.19
N LEU A 143 98.27 28.31 61.98
CA LEU A 143 99.31 28.74 62.90
C LEU A 143 99.50 27.73 64.03
N GLN A 144 98.39 27.23 64.58
CA GLN A 144 98.41 26.18 65.59
C GLN A 144 98.99 24.87 65.03
N GLU A 145 98.58 24.46 63.82
CA GLU A 145 99.13 23.27 63.15
C GLU A 145 100.63 23.40 62.86
N LEU A 146 101.09 24.59 62.50
CA LEU A 146 102.48 24.90 62.21
C LEU A 146 103.35 24.92 63.48
N GLU A 147 102.81 25.39 64.62
CA GLU A 147 103.49 25.33 65.93
C GLU A 147 103.55 23.92 66.51
N GLU A 148 102.47 23.14 66.39
CA GLU A 148 102.35 21.81 67.01
C GLU A 148 103.01 20.70 66.17
N SER A 149 102.93 20.81 64.84
CA SER A 149 103.30 19.73 63.93
C SER A 149 104.12 20.15 62.71
N ASN A 150 104.51 21.43 62.60
CA ASN A 150 105.22 22.01 61.45
C ASN A 150 104.56 21.71 60.09
N THR A 151 103.23 21.59 60.06
CA THR A 151 102.43 21.21 58.88
C THR A 151 101.31 22.24 58.62
N TYR A 152 100.73 22.24 57.42
CA TYR A 152 99.72 23.22 56.97
C TYR A 152 98.51 22.57 56.23
N THR A 153 98.17 21.33 56.58
CA THR A 153 97.06 20.56 55.98
C THR A 153 95.71 21.25 56.12
N SER A 154 95.46 21.98 57.21
CA SER A 154 94.22 22.72 57.45
C SER A 154 93.97 23.80 56.38
N LEU A 155 95.03 24.44 55.87
CA LEU A 155 94.92 25.41 54.76
C LEU A 155 94.58 24.71 53.44
N LEU A 156 95.23 23.57 53.18
CA LEU A 156 95.05 22.80 51.96
C LEU A 156 93.64 22.20 51.88
N ASP A 157 93.12 21.67 52.98
CA ASP A 157 91.76 21.13 53.07
C ASP A 157 90.71 22.24 52.90
N ALA A 158 90.91 23.40 53.53
CA ALA A 158 90.03 24.55 53.36
C ALA A 158 90.06 25.11 51.92
N LEU A 159 91.23 25.18 51.30
CA LEU A 159 91.39 25.58 49.90
C LEU A 159 90.74 24.56 48.96
N GLY A 160 90.91 23.26 49.24
CA GLY A 160 90.27 22.16 48.52
C GLY A 160 88.74 22.27 48.60
N GLN A 161 88.20 22.48 49.79
CA GLN A 161 86.76 22.66 50.01
C GLN A 161 86.22 23.90 49.28
N GLU A 162 86.94 25.03 49.29
CA GLU A 162 86.51 26.25 48.60
C GLU A 162 86.61 26.11 47.07
N SER A 163 87.62 25.40 46.57
CA SER A 163 87.72 25.04 45.16
C SER A 163 86.56 24.15 44.70
N ALA A 164 86.16 23.17 45.53
CA ALA A 164 85.02 22.29 45.29
C ALA A 164 83.68 23.06 45.34
N ASN A 165 83.52 23.97 46.31
CA ASN A 165 82.35 24.84 46.42
C ASN A 165 82.20 25.73 45.17
N LYS A 166 83.31 26.28 44.67
CA LYS A 166 83.34 27.09 43.46
C LYS A 166 82.90 26.28 42.23
N VAL A 167 83.41 25.06 42.06
CA VAL A 167 83.00 24.16 40.96
C VAL A 167 81.50 23.82 41.07
N HIS A 168 81.02 23.46 42.26
CA HIS A 168 79.60 23.18 42.49
C HIS A 168 78.71 24.40 42.18
N PHE A 169 79.14 25.62 42.52
CA PHE A 169 78.39 26.84 42.21
C PHE A 169 78.26 27.06 40.69
N TYR A 170 79.34 26.87 39.93
CA TYR A 170 79.28 26.95 38.46
C TYR A 170 78.40 25.86 37.85
N ASP A 171 78.43 24.64 38.39
CA ASP A 171 77.54 23.55 37.96
C ASP A 171 76.06 23.88 38.24
N VAL A 172 75.74 24.41 39.42
CA VAL A 172 74.38 24.87 39.76
C VAL A 172 73.90 25.96 38.78
N ILE A 173 74.77 26.93 38.44
CA ILE A 173 74.43 27.98 37.47
C ILE A 173 74.16 27.38 36.08
N SER A 174 75.04 26.49 35.61
CA SER A 174 74.89 25.82 34.31
C SER A 174 73.58 25.02 34.24
N ARG A 175 73.28 24.25 35.29
CA ARG A 175 72.02 23.50 35.42
C ARG A 175 70.79 24.39 35.41
N GLU A 176 70.81 25.51 36.13
CA GLU A 176 69.69 26.45 36.15
C GLU A 176 69.50 27.14 34.79
N GLU A 177 70.59 27.53 34.11
CA GLU A 177 70.50 28.12 32.77
C GLU A 177 69.91 27.12 31.76
N ASN A 178 70.34 25.86 31.82
CA ASN A 178 69.80 24.78 30.99
C ASN A 178 68.34 24.48 31.32
N GLY A 179 67.98 24.44 32.61
CA GLY A 179 66.59 24.31 33.06
C GLY A 179 65.72 25.43 32.53
N ARG A 180 66.20 26.68 32.58
CA ARG A 180 65.48 27.85 32.03
C ARG A 180 65.33 27.80 30.51
N LYS A 181 66.35 27.34 29.78
CA LYS A 181 66.27 27.10 28.32
C LYS A 181 65.22 26.03 28.00
N GLN A 182 65.19 24.95 28.78
CA GLN A 182 64.25 23.85 28.59
C GLN A 182 62.80 24.28 28.91
N ILE A 183 62.58 25.02 29.99
CA ILE A 183 61.28 25.61 30.33
C ILE A 183 60.78 26.52 29.19
N LYS A 184 61.64 27.40 28.67
CA LYS A 184 61.28 28.26 27.51
C LYS A 184 60.93 27.45 26.28
N SER A 185 61.68 26.39 25.99
CA SER A 185 61.40 25.48 24.87
C SER A 185 60.05 24.79 25.03
N LEU A 186 59.77 24.22 26.20
CA LEU A 186 58.50 23.56 26.51
C LEU A 186 57.32 24.53 26.46
N GLN A 187 57.48 25.75 26.97
CA GLN A 187 56.45 26.80 26.85
C GLN A 187 56.14 27.13 25.39
N LYS A 188 57.17 27.21 24.53
CA LYS A 188 56.98 27.45 23.09
C LYS A 188 56.28 26.26 22.41
N GLN A 189 56.66 25.03 22.75
CA GLN A 189 56.01 23.82 22.23
C GLN A 189 54.54 23.77 22.65
N LEU A 190 54.23 24.06 23.91
CA LEU A 190 52.86 24.08 24.43
C LEU A 190 52.00 25.13 23.71
N LEU A 191 52.55 26.31 23.45
CA LEU A 191 51.85 27.36 22.69
C LEU A 191 51.63 26.96 21.23
N ASN A 192 52.62 26.32 20.59
CA ASN A 192 52.49 25.78 19.23
C ASN A 192 51.38 24.72 19.16
N VAL A 193 51.39 23.72 20.05
CA VAL A 193 50.37 22.67 20.11
C VAL A 193 48.98 23.27 20.33
N LYS A 194 48.87 24.29 21.20
CA LYS A 194 47.59 24.99 21.41
C LYS A 194 47.09 25.66 20.13
N ARG A 195 47.96 26.37 19.41
CA ARG A 195 47.62 26.99 18.12
C ARG A 195 47.22 25.97 17.05
N GLU A 196 47.96 24.87 16.96
CA GLU A 196 47.67 23.79 16.01
C GLU A 196 46.31 23.14 16.32
N ARG A 197 46.01 22.89 17.61
CA ARG A 197 44.70 22.38 18.03
C ARG A 197 43.57 23.36 17.73
N GLU A 198 43.77 24.65 17.98
CA GLU A 198 42.77 25.67 17.63
C GLU A 198 42.51 25.72 16.11
N ALA A 199 43.57 25.68 15.29
CA ALA A 199 43.44 25.64 13.84
C ALA A 199 42.73 24.36 13.35
N GLU A 200 43.05 23.21 13.93
CA GLU A 200 42.39 21.94 13.60
C GLU A 200 40.90 21.94 13.99
N VAL A 201 40.56 22.49 15.15
CA VAL A 201 39.16 22.65 15.59
C VAL A 201 38.39 23.56 14.62
N LEU A 202 38.97 24.69 14.21
CA LEU A 202 38.35 25.58 13.22
C LEU A 202 38.15 24.89 11.88
N SER A 203 39.17 24.21 11.34
CA SER A 203 39.08 23.47 10.08
C SER A 203 38.01 22.37 10.13
N ARG A 204 37.94 21.62 11.24
CA ARG A 204 36.89 20.60 11.44
C ARG A 204 35.50 21.24 11.56
N SER A 205 35.39 22.38 12.23
CA SER A 205 34.13 23.12 12.37
C SER A 205 33.61 23.62 11.02
N GLU A 206 34.50 24.16 10.17
CA GLU A 206 34.19 24.56 8.80
C GLU A 206 33.75 23.37 7.95
N TYR A 207 34.43 22.23 8.07
CA TYR A 207 34.04 21.00 7.36
C TYR A 207 32.66 20.49 7.80
N ILE A 208 32.35 20.54 9.10
CA ILE A 208 31.03 20.21 9.63
C ILE A 208 29.96 21.17 9.07
N ALA A 209 30.24 22.47 9.00
CA ALA A 209 29.32 23.44 8.43
C ALA A 209 29.02 23.15 6.95
N HIS A 210 30.07 22.93 6.15
CA HIS A 210 29.93 22.56 4.74
C HIS A 210 29.12 21.27 4.55
N LEU A 211 29.37 20.23 5.36
CA LEU A 211 28.59 18.99 5.29
C LEU A 211 27.11 19.20 5.68
N LYS A 212 26.82 20.08 6.65
CA LYS A 212 25.44 20.43 7.01
C LYS A 212 24.73 21.15 5.87
N ASP A 213 25.42 22.07 5.20
CA ASP A 213 24.87 22.80 4.05
C ASP A 213 24.58 21.84 2.88
N GLN A 214 25.51 20.94 2.56
CA GLN A 214 25.28 19.89 1.55
C GLN A 214 24.10 18.99 1.90
N LEU A 215 23.98 18.57 3.16
CA LEU A 215 22.85 17.76 3.61
C LEU A 215 21.52 18.50 3.46
N GLN A 216 21.49 19.79 3.82
CA GLN A 216 20.30 20.62 3.70
C GLN A 216 19.92 20.86 2.24
N GLU A 217 20.90 21.10 1.37
CA GLU A 217 20.71 21.23 -0.08
C GLU A 217 20.15 19.93 -0.68
N MET A 218 20.75 18.78 -0.37
CA MET A 218 20.26 17.48 -0.84
C MET A 218 18.85 17.20 -0.35
N LYS A 219 18.54 17.49 0.92
CA LYS A 219 17.19 17.34 1.48
C LYS A 219 16.17 18.23 0.76
N ALA A 220 16.54 19.48 0.44
CA ALA A 220 15.68 20.39 -0.31
C ALA A 220 15.44 19.89 -1.74
N LYS A 221 16.50 19.46 -2.44
CA LYS A 221 16.43 18.88 -3.79
C LYS A 221 15.54 17.64 -3.83
N THR A 222 15.83 16.63 -3.01
CA THR A 222 15.03 15.39 -2.92
C THR A 222 13.56 15.70 -2.60
N ASN A 223 13.28 16.64 -1.70
CA ASN A 223 11.90 17.01 -1.37
C ASN A 223 11.17 17.67 -2.55
N MET A 224 11.85 18.55 -3.30
CA MET A 224 11.26 19.16 -4.50
C MET A 224 11.04 18.13 -5.61
N GLU A 225 12.02 17.26 -5.87
CA GLU A 225 11.91 16.17 -6.84
C GLU A 225 10.76 15.23 -6.49
N ASN A 226 10.64 14.82 -5.22
CA ASN A 226 9.53 13.98 -4.75
C ASN A 226 8.17 14.64 -4.97
N ARG A 227 8.03 15.94 -4.68
CA ARG A 227 6.78 16.68 -4.93
C ARG A 227 6.47 16.74 -6.42
N TYR A 228 7.47 17.05 -7.24
CA TYR A 228 7.32 17.11 -8.69
C TYR A 228 6.90 15.75 -9.26
N MET A 229 7.60 14.68 -8.89
CA MET A 229 7.30 13.32 -9.34
C MET A 229 5.90 12.89 -8.91
N LYS A 230 5.50 13.18 -7.67
CA LYS A 230 4.16 12.90 -7.17
C LYS A 230 3.10 13.63 -8.00
N VAL A 231 3.20 14.94 -8.15
CA VAL A 231 2.24 15.75 -8.92
C VAL A 231 2.19 15.31 -10.39
N ASN A 232 3.34 15.02 -11.00
CA ASN A 232 3.41 14.54 -12.37
C ASN A 232 2.74 13.17 -12.53
N SER A 233 2.97 12.23 -11.61
CA SER A 233 2.32 10.92 -11.62
C SER A 233 0.81 11.02 -11.41
N GLU A 234 0.36 11.85 -10.46
CA GLU A 234 -1.06 12.10 -10.20
C GLU A 234 -1.75 12.75 -11.41
N LEU A 235 -1.07 13.69 -12.09
CA LEU A 235 -1.56 14.31 -13.31
C LEU A 235 -1.70 13.29 -14.45
N GLN A 236 -0.70 12.41 -14.64
CA GLN A 236 -0.78 11.36 -15.65
C GLN A 236 -1.95 10.42 -15.37
N VAL A 237 -2.09 9.94 -14.13
CA VAL A 237 -3.21 9.07 -13.71
C VAL A 237 -4.55 9.78 -13.91
N SER A 238 -4.67 11.06 -13.53
CA SER A 238 -5.89 11.84 -13.72
C SER A 238 -6.23 12.04 -15.20
N GLN A 239 -5.22 12.30 -16.05
CA GLN A 239 -5.41 12.43 -17.49
C GLN A 239 -5.87 11.12 -18.13
N THR A 240 -5.22 10.00 -17.78
CA THR A 240 -5.61 8.68 -18.29
C THR A 240 -7.02 8.33 -17.82
N GLN A 241 -7.33 8.55 -16.55
CA GLN A 241 -8.67 8.32 -16.00
C GLN A 241 -9.73 9.15 -16.75
N LYS A 242 -9.48 10.44 -16.98
CA LYS A 242 -10.41 11.30 -17.73
C LYS A 242 -10.62 10.83 -19.18
N LYS A 243 -9.58 10.34 -19.84
CA LYS A 243 -9.70 9.78 -21.19
C LYS A 243 -10.53 8.49 -21.20
N CYS A 244 -10.28 7.60 -20.24
CA CYS A 244 -11.05 6.38 -20.07
C CYS A 244 -12.53 6.68 -19.77
N ASN A 245 -12.80 7.56 -18.80
CA ASN A 245 -14.17 7.94 -18.43
C ASN A 245 -14.94 8.53 -19.63
N ARG A 246 -14.32 9.40 -20.43
CA ARG A 246 -14.97 9.93 -21.64
C ARG A 246 -15.29 8.85 -22.67
N ALA A 247 -14.37 7.91 -22.86
CA ALA A 247 -14.60 6.80 -23.78
C ALA A 247 -15.72 5.88 -23.26
N GLU A 248 -15.77 5.64 -21.95
CA GLU A 248 -16.82 4.89 -21.28
C GLU A 248 -18.18 5.59 -21.39
N GLU A 249 -18.25 6.90 -21.14
CA GLU A 249 -19.45 7.73 -21.32
C GLU A 249 -19.99 7.63 -22.76
N LEU A 250 -19.14 7.76 -23.77
CA LEU A 250 -19.55 7.61 -25.18
C LEU A 250 -20.09 6.21 -25.49
N LEU A 251 -19.49 5.16 -24.92
CA LEU A 251 -19.99 3.79 -25.08
C LEU A 251 -21.34 3.60 -24.39
N LEU A 252 -21.53 4.17 -23.19
CA LEU A 252 -22.80 4.14 -22.48
C LEU A 252 -23.91 4.89 -23.24
N GLU A 253 -23.59 6.03 -23.83
CA GLU A 253 -24.52 6.78 -24.70
C GLU A 253 -24.94 5.96 -25.92
N GLU A 254 -24.00 5.27 -26.59
CA GLU A 254 -24.34 4.41 -27.74
C GLU A 254 -25.13 3.17 -27.32
N ILE A 255 -24.83 2.57 -26.15
CA ILE A 255 -25.62 1.47 -25.58
C ILE A 255 -27.06 1.93 -25.36
N GLU A 256 -27.29 3.09 -24.73
CA GLU A 256 -28.65 3.58 -24.45
C GLU A 256 -29.40 3.90 -25.75
N LYS A 257 -28.72 4.50 -26.73
CA LYS A 257 -29.30 4.75 -28.05
C LYS A 257 -29.68 3.46 -28.78
N LEU A 258 -28.85 2.41 -28.71
CA LEU A 258 -29.18 1.09 -29.27
C LEU A 258 -30.34 0.44 -28.52
N ARG A 259 -30.40 0.60 -27.20
CA ARG A 259 -31.52 0.14 -26.37
C ARG A 259 -32.84 0.77 -26.81
N LEU A 260 -32.87 2.10 -26.94
CA LEU A 260 -34.05 2.83 -27.41
C LEU A 260 -34.48 2.42 -28.83
N LYS A 261 -33.54 2.22 -29.75
CA LYS A 261 -33.85 1.72 -31.11
C LYS A 261 -34.46 0.32 -31.07
N THR A 262 -33.91 -0.57 -30.24
CA THR A 262 -34.41 -1.93 -30.08
C THR A 262 -35.82 -1.94 -29.49
N GLU A 263 -36.08 -1.09 -28.49
CA GLU A 263 -37.41 -0.93 -27.91
C GLU A 263 -38.43 -0.42 -28.94
N GLU A 264 -38.06 0.54 -29.78
CA GLU A 264 -38.91 1.03 -30.87
C GLU A 264 -39.19 -0.06 -31.92
N GLU A 265 -38.16 -0.80 -32.36
CA GLU A 265 -38.34 -1.93 -33.29
C GLU A 265 -39.24 -3.01 -32.70
N ASN A 266 -39.08 -3.35 -31.42
CA ASN A 266 -39.95 -4.31 -30.73
C ASN A 266 -41.41 -3.82 -30.69
N ARG A 267 -41.64 -2.53 -30.45
CA ARG A 267 -42.98 -1.94 -30.46
C ARG A 267 -43.62 -2.05 -31.85
N ILE A 268 -42.89 -1.64 -32.89
CA ILE A 268 -43.36 -1.72 -34.28
C ILE A 268 -43.64 -3.18 -34.67
N HIS A 269 -42.75 -4.11 -34.31
CA HIS A 269 -42.93 -5.53 -34.57
C HIS A 269 -44.22 -6.07 -33.92
N MET A 270 -44.47 -5.72 -32.66
CA MET A 270 -45.69 -6.11 -31.95
C MET A 270 -46.94 -5.53 -32.61
N GLU A 271 -46.92 -4.28 -33.06
CA GLU A 271 -48.04 -3.67 -33.79
C GLU A 271 -48.33 -4.37 -35.12
N ILE A 272 -47.28 -4.70 -35.89
CA ILE A 272 -47.40 -5.45 -37.14
C ILE A 272 -47.96 -6.85 -36.87
N GLU A 273 -47.44 -7.55 -35.87
CA GLU A 273 -47.88 -8.89 -35.51
C GLU A 273 -49.36 -8.89 -35.08
N LEU A 274 -49.78 -7.90 -34.28
CA LEU A 274 -51.17 -7.71 -33.89
C LEU A 274 -52.06 -7.41 -35.09
N PHE A 275 -51.61 -6.60 -36.05
CA PHE A 275 -52.34 -6.34 -37.29
C PHE A 275 -52.53 -7.61 -38.12
N LEU A 276 -51.45 -8.38 -38.33
CA LEU A 276 -51.50 -9.62 -39.10
C LEU A 276 -52.39 -10.67 -38.44
N ARG A 277 -52.30 -10.84 -37.10
CA ARG A 277 -53.20 -11.74 -36.36
C ARG A 277 -54.67 -11.35 -36.52
N LYS A 278 -55.00 -10.05 -36.50
CA LYS A 278 -56.37 -9.58 -36.71
C LYS A 278 -56.87 -9.89 -38.12
N GLU A 279 -56.04 -9.70 -39.15
CA GLU A 279 -56.43 -10.04 -40.53
C GLU A 279 -56.56 -11.56 -40.73
N GLN A 280 -55.65 -12.34 -40.15
CA GLN A 280 -55.76 -13.79 -40.14
C GLN A 280 -57.07 -14.25 -39.50
N GLN A 281 -57.42 -13.72 -38.32
CA GLN A 281 -58.67 -14.04 -37.64
C GLN A 281 -59.89 -13.72 -38.52
N LYS A 282 -59.91 -12.55 -39.18
CA LYS A 282 -61.01 -12.20 -40.12
C LYS A 282 -61.14 -13.18 -41.28
N LEU A 283 -60.01 -13.72 -41.78
CA LEU A 283 -60.02 -14.73 -42.84
C LEU A 283 -60.49 -16.09 -42.32
N GLU A 284 -60.07 -16.47 -41.11
CA GLU A 284 -60.52 -17.69 -40.43
C GLU A 284 -62.04 -17.65 -40.18
N GLU A 285 -62.59 -16.54 -39.68
CA GLU A 285 -64.03 -16.35 -39.49
C GLU A 285 -64.81 -16.46 -40.83
N LYS A 286 -64.27 -15.89 -41.92
CA LYS A 286 -64.86 -16.05 -43.26
C LYS A 286 -64.79 -17.48 -43.75
N LEU A 287 -63.68 -18.17 -43.50
CA LEU A 287 -63.50 -19.57 -43.89
C LEU A 287 -64.53 -20.44 -43.15
N GLU A 288 -64.67 -20.27 -41.84
CA GLU A 288 -65.65 -20.99 -41.01
C GLU A 288 -67.08 -20.73 -41.50
N PHE A 289 -67.43 -19.49 -41.80
CA PHE A 289 -68.73 -19.15 -42.39
C PHE A 289 -68.98 -19.90 -43.71
N TRP A 290 -68.00 -19.94 -44.61
CA TRP A 290 -68.15 -20.63 -45.90
C TRP A 290 -68.18 -22.14 -45.76
N MET A 291 -67.44 -22.72 -44.81
CA MET A 291 -67.50 -24.14 -44.49
C MET A 291 -68.88 -24.53 -43.97
N ASP A 292 -69.40 -23.82 -42.96
CA ASP A 292 -70.73 -24.06 -42.40
C ASP A 292 -71.83 -23.88 -43.44
N LYS A 293 -71.71 -22.86 -44.31
CA LYS A 293 -72.64 -22.69 -45.43
C LYS A 293 -72.58 -23.85 -46.41
N PHE A 294 -71.38 -24.30 -46.79
CA PHE A 294 -71.20 -25.41 -47.72
C PHE A 294 -71.79 -26.70 -47.15
N ASP A 295 -71.55 -27.00 -45.88
CA ASP A 295 -72.09 -28.17 -45.19
C ASP A 295 -73.62 -28.11 -45.15
N LYS A 296 -74.20 -26.97 -44.76
CA LYS A 296 -75.67 -26.76 -44.76
C LYS A 296 -76.29 -26.90 -46.15
N ASP A 297 -75.69 -26.29 -47.17
CA ASP A 297 -76.18 -26.37 -48.55
C ASP A 297 -76.09 -27.82 -49.06
N THR A 298 -75.01 -28.53 -48.72
CA THR A 298 -74.81 -29.95 -49.06
C THR A 298 -75.85 -30.83 -48.37
N ASP A 299 -76.09 -30.64 -47.07
CA ASP A 299 -77.11 -31.37 -46.30
C ASP A 299 -78.52 -31.07 -46.82
N MET A 300 -78.83 -29.81 -47.15
CA MET A 300 -80.10 -29.44 -47.77
C MET A 300 -80.29 -30.16 -49.11
N LYS A 301 -79.28 -30.15 -49.99
CA LYS A 301 -79.35 -30.84 -51.28
C LYS A 301 -79.44 -32.35 -51.13
N GLN A 302 -78.73 -32.92 -50.15
CA GLN A 302 -78.81 -34.34 -49.83
C GLN A 302 -80.21 -34.72 -49.31
N ASN A 303 -80.82 -33.87 -48.49
CA ASN A 303 -82.19 -34.05 -47.99
C ASN A 303 -83.23 -33.93 -49.10
N GLU A 304 -83.12 -32.93 -49.99
CA GLU A 304 -83.94 -32.81 -51.20
C GLU A 304 -83.83 -34.07 -52.07
N LEU A 305 -82.60 -34.55 -52.31
CA LEU A 305 -82.35 -35.75 -53.08
C LEU A 305 -82.98 -36.99 -52.42
N ASN A 306 -82.87 -37.12 -51.10
CA ASN A 306 -83.49 -38.22 -50.34
C ASN A 306 -85.02 -38.15 -50.39
N ALA A 307 -85.60 -36.96 -50.28
CA ALA A 307 -87.04 -36.73 -50.41
C ALA A 307 -87.55 -37.11 -51.81
N LEU A 308 -86.85 -36.69 -52.87
CA LEU A 308 -87.18 -37.06 -54.24
C LEU A 308 -87.03 -38.57 -54.49
N LYS A 309 -86.01 -39.21 -53.93
CA LYS A 309 -85.85 -40.67 -53.98
C LYS A 309 -87.01 -41.39 -53.28
N SER A 310 -87.43 -40.90 -52.11
CA SER A 310 -88.58 -41.44 -51.36
C SER A 310 -89.90 -41.26 -52.12
N ALA A 311 -90.15 -40.06 -52.66
CA ALA A 311 -91.32 -39.78 -53.49
C ALA A 311 -91.36 -40.70 -54.73
N LYS A 312 -90.24 -40.81 -55.45
CA LYS A 312 -90.12 -41.73 -56.60
C LYS A 312 -90.39 -43.19 -56.19
N ALA A 313 -89.87 -43.63 -55.04
CA ALA A 313 -90.11 -44.98 -54.55
C ALA A 313 -91.59 -45.21 -54.19
N SER A 314 -92.24 -44.23 -53.56
CA SER A 314 -93.68 -44.25 -53.25
C SER A 314 -94.53 -44.27 -54.52
N ASP A 315 -94.24 -43.42 -55.51
CA ASP A 315 -94.94 -43.39 -56.79
C ASP A 315 -94.79 -44.71 -57.55
N LEU A 316 -93.58 -45.28 -57.53
CA LEU A 316 -93.32 -46.59 -58.13
C LEU A 316 -94.11 -47.70 -57.41
N ALA A 317 -94.17 -47.69 -56.09
CA ALA A 317 -94.98 -48.62 -55.31
C ALA A 317 -96.48 -48.49 -55.65
N HIS A 318 -96.99 -47.25 -55.71
CA HIS A 318 -98.38 -46.98 -56.09
C HIS A 318 -98.69 -47.45 -57.52
N LEU A 319 -97.77 -47.26 -58.47
CA LEU A 319 -97.90 -47.79 -59.83
C LEU A 319 -97.89 -49.32 -59.86
N GLN A 320 -97.04 -49.97 -59.04
CA GLN A 320 -97.02 -51.43 -58.91
C GLN A 320 -98.34 -51.96 -58.32
N ASP A 321 -98.89 -51.30 -57.31
CA ASP A 321 -100.18 -51.64 -56.71
C ASP A 321 -101.34 -51.43 -57.70
N LEU A 322 -101.35 -50.33 -58.45
CA LEU A 322 -102.31 -50.14 -59.55
C LEU A 322 -102.18 -51.24 -60.60
N ALA A 323 -100.96 -51.55 -61.04
CA ALA A 323 -100.74 -52.63 -62.01
C ALA A 323 -101.19 -53.99 -61.45
N LYS A 324 -101.08 -54.23 -60.14
CA LYS A 324 -101.58 -55.43 -59.47
C LYS A 324 -103.11 -55.44 -59.44
N THR A 325 -103.75 -54.35 -59.02
CA THR A 325 -105.23 -54.25 -58.98
C THR A 325 -105.86 -54.33 -60.36
N ILE A 326 -105.22 -53.79 -61.41
CA ILE A 326 -105.65 -53.97 -62.81
C ILE A 326 -105.57 -55.45 -63.17
N ARG A 327 -104.45 -56.13 -62.91
CA ARG A 327 -104.31 -57.58 -63.17
C ARG A 327 -105.36 -58.40 -62.42
N GLU A 328 -105.63 -58.09 -61.15
CA GLU A 328 -106.67 -58.74 -60.35
C GLU A 328 -108.08 -58.51 -60.96
N ARG A 329 -108.39 -57.29 -61.39
CA ARG A 329 -109.67 -56.98 -62.06
C ARG A 329 -109.79 -57.65 -63.42
N GLU A 330 -108.74 -57.64 -64.23
CA GLU A 330 -108.70 -58.35 -65.52
C GLU A 330 -108.91 -59.85 -65.31
N GLN A 331 -108.24 -60.43 -64.31
CA GLN A 331 -108.42 -61.83 -63.95
C GLN A 331 -109.87 -62.11 -63.51
N ALA A 332 -110.47 -61.26 -62.68
CA ALA A 332 -111.87 -61.38 -62.28
C ALA A 332 -112.83 -61.28 -63.49
N VAL A 333 -112.56 -60.41 -64.47
CA VAL A 333 -113.35 -60.30 -65.71
C VAL A 333 -113.20 -61.56 -66.57
N ILE A 334 -111.99 -62.10 -66.68
CA ILE A 334 -111.74 -63.37 -67.39
C ILE A 334 -112.48 -64.52 -66.69
N GLU A 335 -112.40 -64.58 -65.36
CA GLU A 335 -113.09 -65.58 -64.54
C GLU A 335 -114.61 -65.48 -64.71
N ASP A 336 -115.21 -64.29 -64.61
CA ASP A 336 -116.65 -64.06 -64.86
C ASP A 336 -117.04 -64.43 -66.29
N ARG A 337 -116.18 -64.17 -67.28
CA ARG A 337 -116.41 -64.58 -68.68
C ARG A 337 -116.38 -66.10 -68.84
N ILE A 338 -115.42 -66.78 -68.22
CA ILE A 338 -115.33 -68.24 -68.21
C ILE A 338 -116.53 -68.83 -67.46
N GLU A 339 -116.93 -68.24 -66.35
CA GLU A 339 -118.07 -68.69 -65.55
C GLU A 339 -119.39 -68.52 -66.31
N LYS A 340 -119.60 -67.38 -66.98
CA LYS A 340 -120.73 -67.16 -67.90
C LYS A 340 -120.73 -68.15 -69.05
N ASP A 341 -119.58 -68.44 -69.65
CA ASP A 341 -119.49 -69.43 -70.73
C ASP A 341 -119.71 -70.87 -70.22
N LYS A 342 -119.22 -71.22 -69.04
CA LYS A 342 -119.53 -72.49 -68.35
C LYS A 342 -121.02 -72.59 -68.02
N ALA A 343 -121.63 -71.53 -67.51
CA ALA A 343 -123.06 -71.46 -67.22
C ALA A 343 -123.90 -71.61 -68.50
N ARG A 344 -123.48 -70.96 -69.61
CA ARG A 344 -124.11 -71.15 -70.94
C ARG A 344 -123.97 -72.58 -71.44
N LYS A 345 -122.78 -73.19 -71.33
CA LYS A 345 -122.55 -74.59 -71.71
C LYS A 345 -123.40 -75.54 -70.86
N LYS A 346 -123.46 -75.33 -69.55
CA LYS A 346 -124.29 -76.11 -68.62
C LYS A 346 -125.78 -75.97 -68.95
N ALA A 347 -126.28 -74.75 -69.14
CA ALA A 347 -127.66 -74.54 -69.57
C ALA A 347 -127.98 -75.16 -70.95
N ALA A 348 -127.01 -75.17 -71.88
CA ALA A 348 -127.16 -75.85 -73.16
C ALA A 348 -127.19 -77.38 -73.00
N GLN A 349 -126.37 -77.92 -72.10
CA GLN A 349 -126.35 -79.33 -71.74
C GLN A 349 -127.65 -79.73 -71.04
N ASP A 350 -128.09 -78.99 -70.03
CA ASP A 350 -129.38 -79.19 -69.34
C ASP A 350 -130.55 -79.13 -70.34
N LYS A 351 -130.49 -78.22 -71.33
CA LYS A 351 -131.49 -78.16 -72.41
C LYS A 351 -131.44 -79.38 -73.33
N LEU A 352 -130.25 -79.92 -73.59
CA LEU A 352 -130.09 -81.15 -74.36
C LEU A 352 -130.56 -82.37 -73.55
N GLU A 353 -130.22 -82.44 -72.27
CA GLU A 353 -130.65 -83.46 -71.32
C GLU A 353 -132.17 -83.44 -71.17
N LEU A 354 -132.79 -82.25 -71.06
CA LEU A 354 -134.24 -82.08 -71.07
C LEU A 354 -134.83 -82.54 -72.40
N LYS A 355 -134.23 -82.21 -73.55
CA LYS A 355 -134.69 -82.72 -74.85
C LYS A 355 -134.58 -84.24 -74.94
N SER A 356 -133.51 -84.84 -74.44
CA SER A 356 -133.37 -86.30 -74.38
C SER A 356 -134.34 -86.91 -73.39
N ALA A 357 -134.58 -86.30 -72.23
CA ALA A 357 -135.58 -86.73 -71.24
C ALA A 357 -136.99 -86.63 -71.81
N ILE A 358 -137.32 -85.58 -72.58
CA ILE A 358 -138.59 -85.46 -73.32
C ILE A 358 -138.69 -86.55 -74.39
N LYS A 359 -137.61 -86.85 -75.12
CA LYS A 359 -137.58 -87.97 -76.09
C LYS A 359 -137.74 -89.32 -75.39
N LEU A 360 -137.13 -89.52 -74.22
CA LEU A 360 -137.27 -90.72 -73.38
C LEU A 360 -138.68 -90.82 -72.81
N GLN A 361 -139.26 -89.72 -72.34
CA GLN A 361 -140.66 -89.64 -71.92
C GLN A 361 -141.61 -89.89 -73.09
N ALA A 362 -141.32 -89.40 -74.29
CA ALA A 362 -142.12 -89.64 -75.49
C ALA A 362 -141.96 -91.08 -76.01
N TRP A 363 -140.75 -91.65 -75.93
CA TRP A 363 -140.49 -93.06 -76.22
C TRP A 363 -141.15 -93.97 -75.21
N TRP A 364 -141.08 -93.66 -73.91
CA TRP A 364 -141.77 -94.39 -72.84
C TRP A 364 -143.28 -94.27 -72.98
N ARG A 365 -143.84 -93.07 -73.14
CA ARG A 365 -145.27 -92.87 -73.42
C ARG A 365 -145.71 -93.60 -74.69
N GLY A 366 -144.90 -93.57 -75.75
CA GLY A 366 -145.15 -94.29 -76.99
C GLY A 366 -144.99 -95.80 -76.87
N THR A 367 -144.14 -96.29 -75.98
CA THR A 367 -143.96 -97.72 -75.67
C THR A 367 -145.07 -98.23 -74.76
N VAL A 368 -145.49 -97.45 -73.77
CA VAL A 368 -146.67 -97.69 -72.94
C VAL A 368 -147.94 -97.75 -73.79
N VAL A 369 -148.08 -96.88 -74.80
CA VAL A 369 -149.20 -96.89 -75.76
C VAL A 369 -149.13 -98.05 -76.76
N ARG A 370 -147.93 -98.55 -77.12
CA ARG A 370 -147.75 -99.64 -78.11
C ARG A 370 -147.58 -101.04 -77.52
N ARG A 371 -147.32 -101.18 -76.22
CA ARG A 371 -147.20 -102.46 -75.49
C ARG A 371 -148.34 -102.71 -74.48
N GLU A 372 -149.39 -101.89 -74.47
CA GLU A 372 -150.63 -102.11 -73.71
C GLU A 372 -150.44 -102.45 -72.21
N ILE A 373 -149.56 -101.72 -71.52
CA ILE A 373 -149.40 -101.82 -70.05
C ILE A 373 -150.03 -100.58 -69.40
N GLY A 374 -151.21 -100.74 -68.82
CA GLY A 374 -151.92 -99.72 -68.03
C GLY A 374 -152.89 -98.83 -68.82
N ALA A 375 -154.01 -98.49 -68.19
CA ALA A 375 -155.23 -97.95 -68.80
C ALA A 375 -155.07 -96.62 -69.55
N PHE A 376 -154.88 -96.65 -70.87
CA PHE A 376 -155.14 -95.50 -71.74
C PHE A 376 -155.65 -95.95 -73.13
N ARG A 377 -156.94 -95.70 -73.39
CA ARG A 377 -157.63 -95.94 -74.68
C ARG A 377 -157.47 -94.76 -75.64
N LEU A 378 -157.44 -95.04 -76.96
CA LEU A 378 -157.61 -94.03 -78.01
C LEU A 378 -159.07 -93.54 -78.15
N PRO A 379 -159.29 -92.30 -78.64
CA PRO A 379 -160.52 -91.53 -78.44
C PRO A 379 -161.58 -91.72 -79.54
N ARG A 380 -162.86 -91.59 -79.17
CA ARG A 380 -163.96 -91.26 -80.11
C ARG A 380 -164.30 -89.77 -80.04
N ARG A 381 -164.68 -89.25 -81.21
CA ARG A 381 -164.95 -87.87 -81.63
C ARG A 381 -166.18 -87.23 -80.98
N ASP A 382 -166.17 -85.89 -80.89
CA ASP A 382 -167.04 -84.95 -81.64
C ASP A 382 -166.51 -83.50 -81.49
N LYS A 383 -166.20 -82.78 -82.61
CA LYS A 383 -166.92 -81.60 -83.19
C LYS A 383 -166.94 -80.37 -82.26
N ASP A 384 -166.60 -79.14 -82.65
CA ASP A 384 -166.79 -78.45 -83.92
C ASP A 384 -166.05 -77.07 -83.98
N ASN A 385 -165.67 -76.67 -85.21
CA ASN A 385 -165.61 -75.33 -85.84
C ASN A 385 -164.88 -74.06 -85.32
N GLY A 386 -164.21 -73.38 -86.28
CA GLY A 386 -164.06 -71.91 -86.40
C GLY A 386 -162.60 -71.40 -86.54
N LYS A 387 -162.05 -71.14 -87.74
CA LYS A 387 -161.97 -69.83 -88.47
C LYS A 387 -161.45 -68.66 -87.60
N ASP A 388 -160.58 -67.72 -88.01
CA ASP A 388 -160.11 -67.24 -89.31
C ASP A 388 -158.94 -66.22 -89.09
N SER A 389 -158.28 -65.81 -90.18
CA SER A 389 -157.67 -64.48 -90.41
C SER A 389 -156.26 -64.08 -89.88
N LYS A 390 -155.29 -64.09 -90.82
CA LYS A 390 -154.51 -62.95 -91.36
C LYS A 390 -154.23 -61.73 -90.45
N GLY A 391 -152.94 -61.43 -90.20
CA GLY A 391 -152.49 -60.17 -89.59
C GLY A 391 -151.03 -59.82 -89.92
N LYS A 392 -150.82 -58.53 -90.27
CA LYS A 392 -149.58 -57.86 -90.71
C LYS A 392 -149.33 -56.71 -89.72
N GLY A 393 -148.08 -56.45 -89.29
CA GLY A 393 -147.69 -55.30 -88.44
C GLY A 393 -146.47 -55.68 -87.58
N LYS A 394 -145.29 -55.04 -87.63
CA LYS A 394 -144.87 -53.65 -87.39
C LYS A 394 -144.92 -53.22 -85.90
N ASP A 395 -143.73 -52.83 -85.41
CA ASP A 395 -143.42 -51.77 -84.44
C ASP A 395 -142.96 -52.11 -82.99
N ARG A 396 -141.78 -51.53 -82.67
CA ARG A 396 -141.40 -50.70 -81.50
C ARG A 396 -141.02 -51.27 -80.10
N ARG A 397 -139.76 -50.91 -79.75
CA ARG A 397 -139.27 -50.06 -78.60
C ARG A 397 -139.15 -50.62 -77.17
N GLY A 398 -138.06 -50.16 -76.52
CA GLY A 398 -137.86 -49.96 -75.07
C GLY A 398 -136.63 -50.72 -74.55
N LYS A 399 -135.43 -50.16 -74.40
CA LYS A 399 -134.96 -49.08 -73.50
C LYS A 399 -135.09 -49.44 -72.01
N LYS A 400 -134.00 -49.96 -71.43
CA LYS A 400 -133.36 -49.40 -70.23
C LYS A 400 -131.89 -49.81 -70.19
#